data_AF-R5LMW9-F1
#
_entry.id   AF-R5LMW9-F1
#
_cell.length_a   1.000
_cell.length_b   1.000
_cell.length_c   1.000
_cell.angle_alpha   90.00
_cell.angle_beta   90.00
_cell.angle_gamma   90.00
#
_symmetry.space_group_name_H-M   'P 1'
#
loop_
_entity.id
_entity.type
_entity.pdbx_description
1 polymer ?
#
loop_
_entity_poly.entity_id
_entity_poly.type
_entity_poly.pdbx_seq_one_letter_code
_entity_poly.pdbx_strand_id
1 'polypeptide(L)'
;MLKLNNKGFVLVETLISAVFIMSLFSIIYVNFYPIMAEYEKREAYDDVDSKYATYWIKKVIQSGSVSFDGTISTDIANNKYHKFQCADIDPTDVTALNYCNELFSEFEVAKDDAGKLNIYITSYKIGNRNDMNDKNNFKGVVEENTGGDFTSGFQDYVSYLPTYSKVSSLNGACYRVLVEFHHTKNDNDYWTYSTLELIKGNERCW
;
A
#
# COMPACT_ATOMS: atom_id res chain seq x y z
N MET A 1 60.47 -0.75 -42.98
CA MET A 1 59.15 -0.53 -42.36
C MET A 1 59.24 -0.93 -40.89
N LEU A 2 59.19 0.03 -39.96
CA LEU A 2 59.13 -0.29 -38.53
C LEU A 2 57.75 -0.85 -38.19
N LYS A 3 57.73 -2.06 -37.62
CA LYS A 3 56.52 -2.72 -37.13
C LYS A 3 56.11 -2.03 -35.82
N LEU A 4 55.07 -1.21 -35.84
CA LEU A 4 54.51 -0.64 -34.60
C LEU A 4 54.00 -1.77 -33.71
N ASN A 5 54.30 -1.67 -32.42
CA ASN A 5 54.00 -2.68 -31.41
C ASN A 5 52.50 -2.75 -31.12
N ASN A 6 51.80 -3.73 -31.72
CA ASN A 6 50.34 -3.92 -31.57
C ASN A 6 49.87 -4.24 -30.14
N LYS A 7 50.78 -4.53 -29.20
CA LYS A 7 50.42 -4.88 -27.82
C LYS A 7 49.78 -3.73 -27.03
N GLY A 8 50.20 -2.48 -27.31
CA GLY A 8 49.60 -1.30 -26.67
C GLY A 8 48.21 -0.96 -27.20
N PHE A 9 47.97 -1.21 -28.49
CA PHE A 9 46.66 -0.99 -29.13
C PHE A 9 45.59 -1.94 -28.58
N VAL A 10 45.94 -3.22 -28.43
CA VAL A 10 45.04 -4.23 -27.84
C VAL A 10 44.72 -3.93 -26.37
N LEU A 11 45.66 -3.37 -25.62
CA LEU A 11 45.44 -3.00 -24.21
C LEU A 11 44.46 -1.82 -24.07
N VAL A 12 44.56 -0.83 -24.95
CA VAL A 12 43.64 0.32 -24.95
C VAL A 12 42.23 -0.09 -25.39
N GLU A 13 42.11 -0.93 -26.42
CA GLU A 13 40.83 -1.44 -26.92
C GLU A 13 40.10 -2.29 -25.87
N THR A 14 40.83 -3.16 -25.16
CA THR A 14 40.26 -3.97 -24.08
C THR A 14 39.84 -3.14 -22.88
N LEU A 15 40.59 -2.07 -22.55
CA LEU A 15 40.22 -1.16 -21.47
C LEU A 15 38.97 -0.35 -21.80
N ILE A 16 38.88 0.21 -23.01
CA ILE A 16 37.69 0.95 -23.47
C ILE A 16 36.47 0.02 -23.49
N SER A 17 36.63 -1.20 -24.02
CA SER A 17 35.55 -2.18 -24.07
C SER A 17 35.08 -2.59 -22.68
N ALA A 18 36.00 -2.81 -21.73
CA ALA A 18 35.67 -3.16 -20.35
C ALA A 18 34.91 -2.03 -19.64
N VAL A 19 35.36 -0.77 -19.79
CA VAL A 19 34.67 0.40 -19.21
C VAL A 19 33.28 0.57 -19.81
N PHE A 20 33.12 0.35 -21.12
CA PHE A 20 31.83 0.43 -21.80
C PHE A 20 30.85 -0.68 -21.36
N ILE A 21 31.34 -1.91 -21.18
CA ILE A 21 30.52 -3.02 -20.68
C ILE A 21 30.11 -2.76 -19.22
N MET A 22 31.02 -2.27 -18.37
CA MET A 22 30.70 -1.95 -16.98
C MET A 22 29.70 -0.81 -16.84
N SER A 23 29.76 0.22 -17.70
CA SER A 23 28.80 1.32 -17.67
C SER A 23 27.40 0.87 -18.13
N LEU A 24 27.31 0.01 -19.15
CA LEU A 24 26.06 -0.64 -19.56
C LEU A 24 25.44 -1.46 -18.42
N PHE A 25 26.22 -2.32 -17.76
CA PHE A 25 25.72 -3.11 -16.63
C PHE A 25 25.31 -2.23 -15.45
N SER A 26 26.00 -1.11 -15.20
CA SER A 26 25.62 -0.17 -14.15
C SER A 26 24.27 0.48 -14.42
N ILE A 27 24.03 0.92 -15.67
CA ILE A 27 22.74 1.49 -16.08
C ILE A 27 21.62 0.45 -15.96
N ILE A 28 21.87 -0.78 -16.44
CA ILE A 28 20.89 -1.86 -16.31
C ILE A 28 20.60 -2.15 -14.85
N TYR A 29 21.62 -2.27 -13.99
CA TYR A 29 21.43 -2.57 -12.57
C TYR A 29 20.60 -1.49 -11.85
N VAL A 30 20.91 -0.21 -12.08
CA VAL A 30 20.18 0.92 -11.46
C VAL A 30 18.72 0.97 -11.88
N ASN A 31 18.38 0.52 -13.09
CA ASN A 31 16.99 0.52 -13.58
C ASN A 31 16.25 -0.80 -13.28
N PHE A 32 16.93 -1.94 -13.37
CA PHE A 32 16.33 -3.27 -13.25
C PHE A 32 16.10 -3.67 -11.79
N TYR A 33 16.99 -3.28 -10.88
CA TYR A 33 16.86 -3.61 -9.46
C TYR A 33 15.60 -3.01 -8.82
N PRO A 34 15.25 -1.72 -9.02
CA PRO A 34 13.98 -1.16 -8.54
C PRO A 34 12.76 -1.82 -9.20
N ILE A 35 12.85 -2.15 -10.49
CA ILE A 35 11.75 -2.79 -11.22
C ILE A 35 11.48 -4.19 -10.65
N MET A 36 12.50 -5.00 -10.44
CA MET A 36 12.33 -6.33 -9.84
C MET A 36 11.76 -6.27 -8.42
N ALA A 37 12.22 -5.32 -7.60
CA ALA A 37 11.65 -5.10 -6.28
C ALA A 37 10.16 -4.68 -6.33
N GLU A 38 9.75 -3.89 -7.34
CA GLU A 38 8.33 -3.60 -7.57
C GLU A 38 7.55 -4.82 -8.07
N TYR A 39 8.16 -5.69 -8.89
CA TYR A 39 7.53 -6.93 -9.36
C TYR A 39 7.32 -7.91 -8.22
N GLU A 40 8.32 -8.18 -7.38
CA GLU A 40 8.16 -9.04 -6.19
C GLU A 40 7.07 -8.51 -5.26
N LYS A 41 6.98 -7.18 -5.09
CA LYS A 41 5.89 -6.55 -4.31
C LYS A 41 4.51 -6.79 -4.94
N ARG A 42 4.41 -6.75 -6.26
CA ARG A 42 3.15 -7.00 -6.99
C ARG A 42 2.78 -8.49 -7.00
N GLU A 43 3.77 -9.38 -7.10
CA GLU A 43 3.61 -10.83 -7.12
C GLU A 43 3.22 -11.38 -5.74
N ALA A 44 3.78 -10.84 -4.66
CA ALA A 44 3.56 -11.35 -3.32
C ALA A 44 2.33 -10.77 -2.59
N TYR A 45 1.86 -9.56 -2.94
CA TYR A 45 0.87 -8.86 -2.11
C TYR A 45 -0.32 -8.24 -2.86
N ASP A 46 -0.17 -7.74 -4.09
CA ASP A 46 -1.26 -7.07 -4.82
C ASP A 46 -1.93 -8.04 -5.82
N ASP A 47 -2.73 -8.98 -5.31
CA ASP A 47 -3.62 -9.76 -6.17
C ASP A 47 -4.63 -8.85 -6.89
N VAL A 48 -4.91 -9.15 -8.16
CA VAL A 48 -5.76 -8.32 -9.01
C VAL A 48 -7.16 -8.21 -8.42
N ASP A 49 -7.67 -9.31 -7.85
CA ASP A 49 -9.00 -9.37 -7.27
C ASP A 49 -9.07 -8.53 -5.99
N SER A 50 -8.08 -8.62 -5.10
CA SER A 50 -7.99 -7.79 -3.89
C SER A 50 -7.88 -6.30 -4.23
N LYS A 51 -7.19 -5.96 -5.33
CA LYS A 51 -7.07 -4.58 -5.78
C LYS A 51 -8.38 -4.03 -6.34
N TYR A 52 -9.09 -4.85 -7.10
CA TYR A 52 -10.44 -4.56 -7.59
C TYR A 52 -11.45 -4.43 -6.43
N ALA A 53 -11.42 -5.33 -5.46
CA ALA A 53 -12.25 -5.26 -4.26
C ALA A 53 -11.98 -3.97 -3.47
N THR A 54 -10.71 -3.64 -3.26
CA THR A 54 -10.31 -2.39 -2.59
C THR A 54 -10.80 -1.15 -3.33
N TYR A 55 -10.87 -1.18 -4.66
CA TYR A 55 -11.42 -0.08 -5.44
C TYR A 55 -12.90 0.16 -5.15
N TRP A 56 -13.71 -0.91 -5.06
CA TRP A 56 -15.12 -0.80 -4.71
C TRP A 56 -15.33 -0.42 -3.25
N ILE A 57 -14.54 -0.96 -2.32
CA ILE A 57 -14.52 -0.53 -0.92
C ILE A 57 -14.24 0.98 -0.84
N LYS A 58 -13.21 1.45 -1.56
CA LYS A 58 -12.91 2.88 -1.70
C LYS A 58 -14.13 3.65 -2.20
N LYS A 59 -14.83 3.18 -3.23
CA LYS A 59 -16.02 3.86 -3.77
C LYS A 59 -17.14 3.99 -2.75
N VAL A 60 -17.36 2.97 -1.92
CA VAL A 60 -18.34 3.02 -0.81
C VAL A 60 -17.91 4.04 0.24
N ILE A 61 -16.65 4.00 0.67
CA ILE A 61 -16.12 4.96 1.66
C ILE A 61 -16.19 6.40 1.13
N GLN A 62 -16.04 6.62 -0.18
CA GLN A 62 -16.13 7.93 -0.82
C GLN A 62 -17.55 8.32 -1.22
N SER A 63 -18.53 7.48 -0.97
CA SER A 63 -19.92 7.84 -1.19
C SER A 63 -20.28 9.04 -0.32
N GLY A 64 -21.28 9.83 -0.75
CA GLY A 64 -21.78 10.95 0.05
C GLY A 64 -22.39 10.53 1.39
N SER A 65 -22.55 9.22 1.61
CA SER A 65 -23.21 8.61 2.76
C SER A 65 -22.23 8.30 3.91
N VAL A 66 -20.92 8.51 3.72
CA VAL A 66 -19.90 8.37 4.78
C VAL A 66 -19.36 9.74 5.15
N SER A 67 -19.49 10.12 6.43
CA SER A 67 -19.01 11.41 6.93
C SER A 67 -17.61 11.31 7.52
N PHE A 68 -16.67 12.08 6.94
CA PHE A 68 -15.31 12.19 7.46
C PHE A 68 -15.15 13.25 8.56
N ASP A 69 -16.08 14.20 8.69
CA ASP A 69 -15.99 15.37 9.58
C ASP A 69 -16.40 15.08 11.05
N GLY A 70 -16.33 13.82 11.47
CA GLY A 70 -16.67 13.38 12.82
C GLY A 70 -15.77 12.27 13.33
N THR A 71 -16.34 11.10 13.55
CA THR A 71 -15.67 9.92 14.13
C THR A 71 -14.40 9.56 13.37
N ILE A 72 -14.45 9.48 12.04
CA ILE A 72 -13.31 9.07 11.21
C ILE A 72 -12.11 10.01 11.38
N SER A 73 -12.30 11.33 11.25
CA SER A 73 -11.19 12.28 11.41
C SER A 73 -10.64 12.31 12.84
N THR A 74 -11.50 12.16 13.84
CA THR A 74 -11.13 12.13 15.26
C THR A 74 -10.31 10.87 15.58
N ASP A 75 -10.75 9.71 15.12
CA ASP A 75 -10.05 8.44 15.30
C ASP A 75 -8.70 8.46 14.59
N ILE A 76 -8.63 8.99 13.36
CA ILE A 76 -7.36 9.14 12.66
C ILE A 76 -6.41 10.11 13.38
N ALA A 77 -6.92 11.18 13.99
CA ALA A 77 -6.08 12.10 14.76
C ALA A 77 -5.52 11.43 16.03
N ASN A 78 -6.37 10.69 16.75
CA ASN A 78 -6.05 10.09 18.04
C ASN A 78 -5.29 8.76 17.89
N ASN A 79 -5.85 7.82 17.14
CA ASN A 79 -5.38 6.44 16.99
C ASN A 79 -4.52 6.23 15.75
N LYS A 80 -4.38 7.23 14.88
CA LYS A 80 -3.68 7.19 13.56
C LYS A 80 -4.42 6.40 12.48
N TYR A 81 -5.50 5.73 12.84
CA TYR A 81 -6.39 5.03 11.93
C TYR A 81 -7.84 5.03 12.44
N HIS A 82 -8.75 4.73 11.55
CA HIS A 82 -10.14 4.40 11.85
C HIS A 82 -10.47 3.05 11.20
N LYS A 83 -11.07 2.12 11.96
CA LYS A 83 -11.44 0.79 11.46
C LYS A 83 -12.86 0.85 10.88
N PHE A 84 -12.96 0.99 9.56
CA PHE A 84 -14.23 1.20 8.86
C PHE A 84 -15.16 0.00 8.99
N GLN A 85 -16.40 0.26 9.36
CA GLN A 85 -17.51 -0.68 9.40
C GLN A 85 -18.66 -0.18 8.53
N CYS A 86 -19.53 -1.07 8.07
CA CYS A 86 -20.73 -0.65 7.34
C CYS A 86 -21.64 0.25 8.19
N ALA A 87 -21.53 0.22 9.52
CA ALA A 87 -22.23 1.12 10.43
C ALA A 87 -21.76 2.59 10.36
N ASP A 88 -20.61 2.88 9.73
CA ASP A 88 -20.14 4.24 9.49
C ASP A 88 -20.85 4.92 8.31
N ILE A 89 -21.64 4.15 7.55
CA ILE A 89 -22.55 4.67 6.52
C ILE A 89 -23.79 5.23 7.20
N ASP A 90 -24.29 6.36 6.70
CA ASP A 90 -25.54 6.96 7.15
C ASP A 90 -26.67 5.91 7.20
N PRO A 91 -27.31 5.68 8.36
CA PRO A 91 -28.38 4.69 8.52
C PRO A 91 -29.59 4.95 7.63
N THR A 92 -29.74 6.15 7.09
CA THR A 92 -30.81 6.50 6.15
C THR A 92 -30.54 6.00 4.72
N ASP A 93 -29.28 5.74 4.36
CA ASP A 93 -28.91 5.16 3.06
C ASP A 93 -28.88 3.63 3.13
N VAL A 94 -30.08 3.05 3.16
CA VAL A 94 -30.30 1.60 3.21
C VAL A 94 -29.67 0.89 2.00
N THR A 95 -29.56 1.56 0.86
CA THR A 95 -28.99 0.96 -0.36
C THR A 95 -27.48 0.81 -0.21
N ALA A 96 -26.78 1.85 0.23
CA ALA A 96 -25.35 1.79 0.49
C ALA A 96 -25.00 0.80 1.60
N LEU A 97 -25.84 0.70 2.64
CA LEU A 97 -25.67 -0.27 3.72
C LEU A 97 -25.79 -1.73 3.23
N ASN A 98 -26.83 -2.04 2.46
CA ASN A 98 -27.00 -3.38 1.90
C ASN A 98 -25.85 -3.72 0.94
N TYR A 99 -25.49 -2.76 0.08
CA TYR A 99 -24.36 -2.92 -0.82
C TYR A 99 -23.06 -3.16 -0.06
N CYS A 100 -22.79 -2.45 1.03
CA CYS A 100 -21.61 -2.65 1.87
C CYS A 100 -21.55 -4.07 2.44
N ASN A 101 -22.65 -4.56 3.00
CA ASN A 101 -22.71 -5.89 3.62
C ASN A 101 -22.56 -7.02 2.60
N GLU A 102 -23.22 -6.92 1.45
CA GLU A 102 -23.11 -7.92 0.36
C GLU A 102 -21.71 -7.92 -0.25
N LEU A 103 -21.21 -6.74 -0.63
CA LEU A 103 -19.93 -6.58 -1.29
C LEU A 103 -18.76 -7.14 -0.46
N PHE A 104 -18.77 -6.88 0.85
CA PHE A 104 -17.66 -7.31 1.71
C PHE A 104 -17.71 -8.81 2.03
N SER A 105 -18.89 -9.43 1.96
CA SER A 105 -19.02 -10.88 2.04
C SER A 105 -18.49 -11.54 0.77
N GLU A 106 -18.84 -11.01 -0.40
CA GLU A 106 -18.42 -11.55 -1.70
C GLU A 106 -16.92 -11.41 -1.96
N PHE A 107 -16.30 -10.33 -1.46
CA PHE A 107 -14.86 -10.12 -1.59
C PHE A 107 -14.02 -10.79 -0.50
N GLU A 108 -14.64 -11.53 0.42
CA GLU A 108 -13.92 -12.24 1.49
C GLU A 108 -13.03 -11.30 2.33
N VAL A 109 -13.56 -10.10 2.65
CA VAL A 109 -12.86 -9.15 3.52
C VAL A 109 -12.69 -9.79 4.88
N ALA A 110 -11.45 -9.79 5.38
CA ALA A 110 -11.12 -10.41 6.65
C ALA A 110 -11.86 -9.73 7.81
N LYS A 111 -12.17 -10.51 8.84
CA LYS A 111 -12.84 -10.05 10.05
C LYS A 111 -12.00 -10.44 11.26
N ASP A 112 -12.05 -9.61 12.30
CA ASP A 112 -11.49 -9.96 13.60
C ASP A 112 -12.38 -10.96 14.35
N ASP A 113 -11.91 -11.41 15.52
CA ASP A 113 -12.64 -12.35 16.39
C ASP A 113 -14.00 -11.81 16.86
N ALA A 114 -14.19 -10.48 16.83
CA ALA A 114 -15.46 -9.83 17.15
C ALA A 114 -16.38 -9.66 15.91
N GLY A 115 -15.96 -10.16 14.75
CA GLY A 115 -16.69 -10.08 13.49
C GLY A 115 -16.60 -8.72 12.79
N LYS A 116 -15.71 -7.82 13.23
CA LYS A 116 -15.52 -6.50 12.60
C LYS A 116 -14.55 -6.60 11.44
N LEU A 117 -14.84 -5.83 10.39
CA LEU A 117 -14.09 -5.84 9.14
C LEU A 117 -12.69 -5.23 9.32
N ASN A 118 -11.67 -5.90 8.78
CA ASN A 118 -10.28 -5.42 8.77
C ASN A 118 -10.04 -4.45 7.61
N ILE A 119 -10.75 -3.32 7.66
CA ILE A 119 -10.60 -2.17 6.75
C ILE A 119 -10.12 -0.99 7.57
N TYR A 120 -8.94 -0.46 7.24
CA TYR A 120 -8.29 0.61 7.98
C TYR A 120 -8.19 1.86 7.12
N ILE A 121 -8.82 2.94 7.56
CA ILE A 121 -8.67 4.28 6.96
C ILE A 121 -7.60 5.03 7.75
N THR A 122 -6.62 5.60 7.05
CA THR A 122 -5.50 6.31 7.65
C THR A 122 -5.30 7.64 6.96
N SER A 123 -4.51 8.54 7.57
CA SER A 123 -3.92 9.66 6.85
C SER A 123 -3.15 9.20 5.61
N TYR A 124 -3.09 10.03 4.57
CA TYR A 124 -2.36 9.70 3.34
C TYR A 124 -0.87 9.39 3.61
N LYS A 125 -0.25 10.14 4.53
CA LYS A 125 1.09 9.86 5.06
C LYS A 125 0.95 8.86 6.21
N ILE A 126 1.46 7.65 6.02
CA ILE A 126 1.28 6.56 6.99
C ILE A 126 2.48 6.39 7.93
N GLY A 127 3.59 7.06 7.64
CA GLY A 127 4.78 7.04 8.49
C GLY A 127 5.68 8.24 8.28
N ASN A 128 6.82 8.23 8.96
CA ASN A 128 7.82 9.30 8.89
C ASN A 128 9.13 8.76 8.32
N ARG A 129 9.54 9.26 7.15
CA ARG A 129 10.82 8.84 6.53
C ARG A 129 12.04 9.53 7.15
N ASN A 130 11.86 10.73 7.69
CA ASN A 130 12.98 11.48 8.26
C ASN A 130 13.35 10.94 9.65
N ASP A 131 12.40 10.32 10.33
CA ASP A 131 12.59 9.60 11.57
C ASP A 131 11.85 8.26 11.52
N MET A 132 12.56 7.19 11.16
CA MET A 132 11.98 5.84 11.10
C MET A 132 11.69 5.24 12.48
N ASN A 133 12.16 5.88 13.56
CA ASN A 133 11.88 5.48 14.93
C ASN A 133 10.62 6.16 15.48
N ASP A 134 10.06 7.15 14.78
CA ASP A 134 8.79 7.78 15.14
C ASP A 134 7.66 6.74 15.08
N LYS A 135 7.09 6.43 16.25
CA LYS A 135 5.94 5.52 16.38
C LYS A 135 4.59 6.22 16.44
N ASN A 136 4.57 7.57 16.43
CA ASN A 136 3.34 8.36 16.52
C ASN A 136 2.64 8.52 15.14
N ASN A 137 2.55 7.42 14.39
CA ASN A 137 1.96 7.33 13.07
C ASN A 137 1.38 5.93 12.84
N PHE A 138 0.65 5.73 11.73
CA PHE A 138 -0.02 4.46 11.47
C PHE A 138 0.95 3.27 11.44
N LYS A 139 2.09 3.38 10.74
CA LYS A 139 3.09 2.31 10.71
C LYS A 139 3.61 1.97 12.11
N GLY A 140 3.84 2.99 12.94
CA GLY A 140 4.25 2.80 14.33
C GLY A 140 3.21 2.07 15.18
N VAL A 141 1.94 2.46 15.08
CA VAL A 141 0.84 1.81 15.80
C VAL A 141 0.67 0.34 15.39
N VAL A 142 0.80 0.04 14.10
CA VAL A 142 0.74 -1.35 13.59
C VAL A 142 1.96 -2.16 14.02
N GLU A 143 3.15 -1.56 14.05
CA GLU A 143 4.37 -2.24 14.49
C GLU A 143 4.34 -2.58 15.98
N GLU A 144 3.92 -1.63 16.83
CA GLU A 144 3.83 -1.84 18.27
C GLU A 144 2.73 -2.84 18.62
N ASN A 145 1.59 -2.78 17.91
CA ASN A 145 0.44 -3.68 18.08
C ASN A 145 0.06 -3.95 19.54
N THR A 146 0.12 -2.92 20.38
CA THR A 146 -0.04 -3.04 21.84
C THR A 146 -1.38 -3.67 22.25
N GLY A 147 -2.40 -3.55 21.41
CA GLY A 147 -3.73 -4.15 21.60
C GLY A 147 -3.91 -5.55 21.01
N GLY A 148 -2.97 -6.03 20.18
CA GLY A 148 -3.15 -7.28 19.42
C GLY A 148 -4.20 -7.20 18.31
N ASP A 149 -4.57 -5.99 17.88
CA ASP A 149 -5.62 -5.71 16.89
C ASP A 149 -5.21 -6.01 15.45
N PHE A 150 -3.92 -6.25 15.20
CA PHE A 150 -3.34 -6.51 13.88
C PHE A 150 -2.77 -7.92 13.78
N THR A 151 -3.04 -8.60 12.66
CA THR A 151 -2.45 -9.89 12.33
C THR A 151 -0.96 -9.72 12.00
N SER A 152 -0.14 -10.74 12.23
CA SER A 152 1.29 -10.68 11.90
C SER A 152 1.53 -10.41 10.41
N GLY A 153 0.73 -11.04 9.53
CA GLY A 153 0.82 -10.80 8.08
C GLY A 153 0.46 -9.36 7.70
N PHE A 154 -0.53 -8.75 8.36
CA PHE A 154 -0.84 -7.34 8.15
C PHE A 154 0.30 -6.43 8.64
N GLN A 155 0.93 -6.75 9.78
CA GLN A 155 2.09 -6.00 10.28
C GLN A 155 3.24 -6.02 9.27
N ASP A 156 3.57 -7.20 8.73
CA ASP A 156 4.60 -7.37 7.71
C ASP A 156 4.25 -6.55 6.46
N TYR A 157 3.02 -6.68 5.95
CA TYR A 157 2.56 -5.91 4.79
C TYR A 157 2.70 -4.39 5.01
N VAL A 158 2.21 -3.88 6.14
CA VAL A 158 2.31 -2.45 6.47
C VAL A 158 3.76 -2.02 6.59
N SER A 159 4.67 -2.86 7.11
CA SER A 159 6.10 -2.58 7.20
C SER A 159 6.74 -2.34 5.83
N TYR A 160 6.33 -3.10 4.80
CA TYR A 160 6.83 -2.97 3.42
C TYR A 160 6.30 -1.74 2.68
N LEU A 161 5.14 -1.19 3.08
CA LEU A 161 4.59 0.00 2.42
C LEU A 161 5.51 1.22 2.60
N PRO A 162 5.68 2.08 1.58
CA PRO A 162 6.41 3.32 1.75
C PRO A 162 5.64 4.25 2.70
N THR A 163 6.35 5.17 3.37
CA THR A 163 5.73 6.11 4.33
C THR A 163 4.85 7.17 3.67
N TYR A 164 5.00 7.36 2.35
CA TYR A 164 4.40 8.44 1.56
C TYR A 164 4.73 9.87 2.04
N SER A 165 5.73 10.03 2.92
CA SER A 165 5.98 11.30 3.60
C SER A 165 6.56 12.41 2.70
N LYS A 166 7.21 12.04 1.58
CA LYS A 166 7.85 12.97 0.63
C LYS A 166 7.09 13.18 -0.68
N VAL A 167 6.02 12.43 -0.91
CA VAL A 167 5.28 12.48 -2.18
C VAL A 167 3.92 13.08 -1.89
N SER A 168 3.66 14.29 -2.36
CA SER A 168 2.31 14.83 -2.33
C SER A 168 1.39 13.96 -3.17
N SER A 169 0.14 13.82 -2.76
CA SER A 169 -0.82 13.06 -3.54
C SER A 169 -1.05 13.71 -4.90
N LEU A 170 -0.87 12.95 -5.98
CA LEU A 170 -1.10 13.43 -7.35
C LEU A 170 -2.59 13.65 -7.65
N ASN A 171 -3.47 12.94 -6.93
CA ASN A 171 -4.93 13.07 -7.07
C ASN A 171 -5.58 13.91 -5.95
N GLY A 172 -4.77 14.46 -5.03
CA GLY A 172 -5.26 15.22 -3.87
C GLY A 172 -5.88 14.34 -2.78
N ALA A 173 -5.50 13.08 -2.66
CA ALA A 173 -5.94 12.20 -1.58
C ALA A 173 -5.49 12.70 -0.20
N CYS A 174 -6.46 12.75 0.69
CA CYS A 174 -6.28 13.10 2.11
C CYS A 174 -5.92 11.86 2.94
N TYR A 175 -6.42 10.71 2.52
CA TYR A 175 -6.42 9.47 3.27
C TYR A 175 -5.91 8.29 2.42
N ARG A 176 -5.72 7.15 3.07
CA ARG A 176 -5.54 5.85 2.44
C ARG A 176 -6.48 4.85 3.09
N VAL A 177 -6.96 3.90 2.30
CA VAL A 177 -7.58 2.68 2.81
C VAL A 177 -6.57 1.55 2.69
N LEU A 178 -6.50 0.71 3.70
CA LEU A 178 -5.81 -0.57 3.71
C LEU A 178 -6.85 -1.64 4.06
N VAL A 179 -6.84 -2.73 3.30
CA VAL A 179 -7.78 -3.84 3.47
C VAL A 179 -7.00 -5.13 3.56
N GLU A 180 -7.42 -5.97 4.50
CA GLU A 180 -7.00 -7.35 4.63
C GLU A 180 -8.12 -8.27 4.12
N PHE A 181 -7.76 -9.26 3.33
CA PHE A 181 -8.67 -10.26 2.78
C PHE A 181 -8.22 -11.66 3.20
N HIS A 182 -9.19 -12.53 3.41
CA HIS A 182 -8.95 -13.92 3.77
C HIS A 182 -9.69 -14.83 2.79
N HIS A 183 -8.96 -15.33 1.80
CA HIS A 183 -9.52 -16.13 0.73
C HIS A 183 -9.45 -17.61 1.04
N THR A 184 -10.47 -18.35 0.63
CA THR A 184 -10.49 -19.81 0.71
C THR A 184 -10.65 -20.40 -0.69
N LYS A 185 -9.61 -21.07 -1.21
CA LYS A 185 -9.66 -21.71 -2.54
C LYS A 185 -9.13 -23.13 -2.48
N ASN A 186 -9.96 -24.08 -2.90
CA ASN A 186 -9.62 -25.52 -2.92
C ASN A 186 -9.04 -25.99 -1.57
N ASP A 187 -9.72 -25.67 -0.48
CA ASP A 187 -9.32 -25.98 0.91
C ASP A 187 -7.99 -25.38 1.36
N ASN A 188 -7.47 -24.38 0.63
CA ASN A 188 -6.32 -23.57 1.06
C ASN A 188 -6.77 -22.16 1.41
N ASP A 189 -6.49 -21.77 2.64
CA ASP A 189 -6.67 -20.42 3.14
C ASP A 189 -5.42 -19.60 2.87
N TYR A 190 -5.60 -18.40 2.30
CA TYR A 190 -4.50 -17.48 2.07
C TYR A 190 -4.94 -16.03 2.28
N TRP A 191 -3.99 -15.21 2.72
CA TRP A 191 -4.22 -13.81 3.04
C TRP A 191 -3.66 -12.93 1.93
N THR A 192 -4.44 -11.92 1.56
CA THR A 192 -3.97 -10.87 0.64
C THR A 192 -4.27 -9.50 1.24
N TYR A 193 -3.55 -8.50 0.74
CA TYR A 193 -3.59 -7.17 1.30
C TYR A 193 -3.60 -6.15 0.19
N SER A 194 -4.30 -5.04 0.39
CA SER A 194 -4.27 -3.98 -0.59
C SER A 194 -4.50 -2.61 0.02
N THR A 195 -3.82 -1.61 -0.53
CA THR A 195 -4.02 -0.21 -0.22
C THR A 195 -4.38 0.62 -1.44
N LEU A 196 -5.27 1.61 -1.26
CA LEU A 196 -5.59 2.64 -2.23
C LEU A 196 -5.73 4.02 -1.59
N GLU A 197 -5.48 5.05 -2.38
CA GLU A 197 -5.64 6.45 -1.98
C GLU A 197 -7.12 6.87 -1.92
N LEU A 198 -7.47 7.65 -0.90
CA LEU A 198 -8.82 8.15 -0.61
C LEU A 198 -8.83 9.69 -0.60
N ILE A 199 -9.66 10.27 -1.46
CA ILE A 199 -10.18 11.64 -1.30
C ILE A 199 -11.37 11.63 -0.34
N LYS A 200 -11.58 12.73 0.38
CA LYS A 200 -12.65 12.90 1.36
C LYS A 200 -13.96 13.22 0.63
N GLY A 201 -14.74 12.20 0.28
CA GLY A 201 -15.89 12.38 -0.63
C GLY A 201 -15.42 12.99 -1.96
N ASN A 202 -15.67 14.29 -2.16
CA ASN A 202 -15.21 15.07 -3.32
C ASN A 202 -14.11 16.11 -3.00
N GLU A 203 -13.67 16.19 -1.75
CA GLU A 203 -12.67 17.16 -1.29
C GLU A 203 -11.25 16.62 -1.45
N ARG A 204 -10.38 17.48 -2.00
CA ARG A 204 -8.97 17.19 -2.22
C ARG A 204 -8.10 17.90 -1.20
N CYS A 205 -7.12 17.20 -0.64
CA CYS A 205 -6.09 17.74 0.23
C CYS A 205 -4.83 18.01 -0.60
N TRP A 206 -4.70 19.26 -1.06
CA TRP A 206 -3.49 19.77 -1.70
C TRP A 206 -2.47 20.23 -0.66
#